data_AF-A0A7R9NPB9-F1
#
_entry.id   AF-A0A7R9NPB9-F1
#
_cell.length_a   1.000
_cell.length_b   1.000
_cell.length_c   1.000
_cell.angle_alpha   90.00
_cell.angle_beta   90.00
_cell.angle_gamma   90.00
#
_symmetry.space_group_name_H-M   'P 1'
#
loop_
_entity.id
_entity.type
_entity.pdbx_description
1 polymer ?
#
loop_
_entity_poly.entity_id
_entity_poly.type
_entity_poly.pdbx_seq_one_letter_code
_entity_poly.pdbx_strand_id
1 'polypeptide(L)'
;TISNKNRRKKDKKPNRPCLFCGVMQSQLLRHLIRKHSQEEAVSAALSLPKAERTRAINAIRKEAIYSKYIELLSDDSPLLRERQQGESKVMMCMKCKGFYN
;
A
#
# COMPACT_ATOMS: atom_id res chain seq x y z
N THR A 1 -42.08 -14.99 -2.21
CA THR A 1 -41.08 -14.14 -1.52
C THR A 1 -39.74 -14.83 -1.49
N ILE A 2 -38.83 -14.52 -2.42
CA ILE A 2 -37.44 -15.02 -2.35
C ILE A 2 -36.50 -13.85 -2.67
N SER A 3 -36.00 -13.21 -1.61
CA SER A 3 -34.98 -12.16 -1.69
C SER A 3 -33.61 -12.82 -1.90
N ASN A 4 -33.12 -12.84 -3.13
CA ASN A 4 -31.75 -13.28 -3.43
C ASN A 4 -30.76 -12.12 -3.23
N LYS A 5 -30.40 -11.83 -1.97
CA LYS A 5 -29.40 -10.79 -1.63
C LYS A 5 -28.00 -11.35 -1.83
N ASN A 6 -27.55 -11.35 -3.09
CA ASN A 6 -26.17 -11.66 -3.47
C ASN A 6 -25.23 -10.52 -3.02
N ARG A 7 -24.91 -10.45 -1.72
CA ARG A 7 -23.96 -9.48 -1.16
C ARG A 7 -22.56 -9.90 -1.57
N ARG A 8 -22.08 -9.41 -2.72
CA ARG A 8 -20.65 -9.44 -3.06
C ARG A 8 -19.86 -8.91 -1.85
N LYS A 9 -19.08 -9.76 -1.18
CA LYS A 9 -18.19 -9.34 -0.09
C LYS A 9 -17.30 -8.24 -0.68
N LYS A 10 -17.48 -6.98 -0.23
CA LYS A 10 -16.63 -5.87 -0.67
C LYS A 10 -15.19 -6.26 -0.34
N ASP A 11 -14.35 -6.42 -1.36
CA ASP A 11 -12.93 -6.73 -1.20
C ASP A 11 -12.34 -5.77 -0.17
N LYS A 12 -11.91 -6.32 0.98
CA LYS A 12 -11.31 -5.50 2.03
C LYS A 12 -10.01 -4.93 1.46
N LYS A 13 -9.76 -3.64 1.66
CA LYS A 13 -8.46 -3.08 1.30
C LYS A 13 -7.39 -3.78 2.14
N PRO A 14 -6.34 -4.32 1.51
CA PRO A 14 -5.33 -5.06 2.24
C PRO A 14 -4.48 -4.10 3.09
N ASN A 15 -4.03 -4.58 4.25
CA ASN A 15 -3.18 -3.80 5.13
C ASN A 15 -1.78 -3.62 4.51
N ARG A 16 -1.19 -2.44 4.69
CA ARG A 16 0.13 -2.07 4.15
C ARG A 16 0.97 -1.39 5.23
N PRO A 17 2.29 -1.62 5.26
CA PRO A 17 3.16 -0.96 6.21
C PRO A 17 3.19 0.54 5.92
N CYS A 18 3.24 1.35 6.98
CA CYS A 18 3.56 2.77 6.87
C CYS A 18 5.07 2.94 6.70
N LEU A 19 5.50 3.82 5.79
CA LEU A 19 6.92 4.11 5.56
C LEU A 19 7.61 4.68 6.81
N PHE A 20 6.89 5.46 7.62
CA PHE A 20 7.46 6.23 8.72
C PHE A 20 7.43 5.51 10.07
N CYS A 21 6.35 4.76 10.35
CA CYS A 21 6.18 4.08 11.64
C CYS A 21 6.06 2.55 11.53
N GLY A 22 6.10 1.98 10.32
CA GLY A 22 5.99 0.54 10.09
C GLY A 22 4.60 -0.08 10.33
N VAL A 23 3.67 0.65 10.98
CA VAL A 23 2.35 0.11 11.34
C VAL A 23 1.54 -0.28 10.11
N MET A 24 0.92 -1.46 10.16
CA MET A 24 0.05 -1.99 9.11
C MET A 24 -1.29 -1.24 9.07
N GLN A 25 -1.60 -0.62 7.93
CA GLN A 25 -2.76 0.25 7.73
C GLN A 25 -3.50 -0.08 6.42
N SER A 26 -4.83 -0.18 6.48
CA SER A 26 -5.68 -0.32 5.28
C SER A 26 -5.98 1.03 4.60
N GLN A 27 -5.85 2.14 5.34
CA GLN A 27 -6.20 3.50 4.90
C GLN A 27 -5.01 4.45 5.09
N LEU A 28 -3.93 4.19 4.35
CA LEU A 28 -2.64 4.85 4.52
C LEU A 28 -2.72 6.39 4.44
N LEU A 29 -3.48 6.96 3.49
CA LEU A 29 -3.62 8.43 3.38
C LEU A 29 -4.14 9.06 4.68
N ARG A 30 -5.20 8.49 5.26
CA ARG A 30 -5.78 8.99 6.52
C ARG A 30 -4.78 8.87 7.66
N HIS A 31 -4.03 7.77 7.69
CA HIS A 31 -2.99 7.56 8.68
C HIS A 31 -1.87 8.60 8.56
N LEU A 32 -1.36 8.82 7.34
CA LEU A 32 -0.31 9.81 7.06
C LEU A 32 -0.74 11.22 7.47
N ILE A 33 -1.97 11.65 7.13
CA ILE A 33 -2.49 12.97 7.53
C ILE A 33 -2.56 13.12 9.06
N ARG A 34 -2.89 12.06 9.79
CA ARG A 34 -3.11 12.15 11.25
C ARG A 34 -1.84 12.01 12.08
N LYS A 35 -0.84 11.28 11.58
CA LYS A 35 0.35 10.89 12.35
C LYS A 35 1.66 11.44 11.78
N HIS A 36 1.67 11.77 10.49
CA HIS A 36 2.87 12.07 9.72
C HIS A 36 2.66 13.29 8.81
N SER A 37 1.75 14.22 9.16
CA SER A 37 1.48 15.40 8.34
C SER A 37 2.67 16.33 8.20
N GLN A 38 3.60 16.28 9.16
CA GLN A 38 4.81 17.10 9.20
C GLN A 38 6.00 16.47 8.47
N GLU A 39 5.91 15.20 8.05
CA GLU A 39 6.94 14.59 7.22
C GLU A 39 7.00 15.31 5.88
N GLU A 40 8.19 15.68 5.42
CA GLU A 40 8.38 16.50 4.22
C GLU A 40 7.65 15.91 3.01
N ALA A 41 7.82 14.60 2.77
CA ALA A 41 7.16 13.89 1.67
C ALA A 41 5.62 13.88 1.78
N VAL A 42 5.07 13.87 3.01
CA VAL A 42 3.61 13.89 3.23
C VAL A 42 3.08 15.31 3.07
N SER A 43 3.75 16.30 3.67
CA SER A 43 3.40 17.71 3.53
C SER A 43 3.39 18.15 2.07
N ALA A 44 4.45 17.80 1.33
CA ALA A 44 4.55 18.03 -0.11
C ALA A 44 3.45 17.30 -0.90
N ALA A 45 3.10 16.06 -0.52
CA ALA A 45 2.00 15.35 -1.18
C ALA A 45 0.63 16.00 -0.90
N LEU A 46 0.44 16.61 0.27
CA LEU A 46 -0.83 17.21 0.67
C LEU A 46 -1.10 18.57 0.03
N SER A 47 -0.05 19.32 -0.35
CA SER A 47 -0.18 20.58 -1.09
C SER A 47 -0.61 20.39 -2.54
N LEU A 48 -0.49 19.16 -3.09
CA LEU A 48 -0.82 18.87 -4.48
C LEU A 48 -2.33 18.75 -4.75
N PRO A 49 -2.76 19.03 -5.99
CA PRO A 49 -4.10 18.70 -6.49
C PRO A 49 -4.41 17.21 -6.30
N LYS A 50 -5.69 16.85 -6.22
CA LYS A 50 -6.16 15.50 -5.86
C LYS A 50 -5.50 14.36 -6.68
N ALA A 51 -5.34 14.56 -7.98
CA ALA A 51 -4.76 13.55 -8.87
C ALA A 51 -3.27 13.32 -8.54
N GLU A 52 -2.50 14.40 -8.40
CA GLU A 52 -1.06 14.36 -8.12
C GLU A 52 -0.77 13.89 -6.70
N ARG A 53 -1.54 14.35 -5.71
CA ARG A 53 -1.51 13.83 -4.34
C ARG A 53 -1.74 12.32 -4.30
N THR A 54 -2.67 11.81 -5.09
CA THR A 54 -2.91 10.36 -5.17
C THR A 54 -1.68 9.63 -5.72
N ARG A 55 -1.00 10.18 -6.73
CA ARG A 55 0.25 9.62 -7.27
C ARG A 55 1.37 9.66 -6.23
N ALA A 56 1.57 10.78 -5.54
CA ALA A 56 2.58 10.94 -4.50
C ALA A 56 2.37 9.94 -3.34
N ILE A 57 1.13 9.79 -2.87
CA ILE A 57 0.78 8.85 -1.80
C ILE A 57 0.93 7.39 -2.26
N ASN A 58 0.69 7.10 -3.55
CA ASN A 58 0.98 5.78 -4.11
C ASN A 58 2.49 5.52 -4.16
N ALA A 59 3.32 6.52 -4.47
CA ALA A 59 4.78 6.38 -4.43
C ALA A 59 5.29 6.09 -3.01
N ILE A 60 4.81 6.83 -2.00
CA ILE A 60 5.12 6.55 -0.58
C ILE A 60 4.73 5.12 -0.20
N ARG A 61 3.56 4.64 -0.67
CA ARG A 61 3.13 3.25 -0.45
C ARG A 61 4.08 2.25 -1.09
N LYS A 62 4.48 2.47 -2.33
CA LYS A 62 5.41 1.57 -3.04
C LYS A 62 6.74 1.48 -2.31
N GLU A 63 7.26 2.61 -1.85
CA GLU A 63 8.51 2.64 -1.10
C GLU A 63 8.38 1.87 0.23
N ALA A 64 7.27 2.03 0.96
CA ALA A 64 7.05 1.27 2.20
C ALA A 64 7.01 -0.25 1.98
N ILE A 65 6.35 -0.70 0.91
CA ILE A 65 6.31 -2.13 0.55
C ILE A 65 7.70 -2.59 0.12
N TYR A 66 8.44 -1.78 -0.64
CA TYR A 66 9.80 -2.08 -1.06
C TYR A 66 10.75 -2.22 0.13
N SER A 67 10.72 -1.30 1.09
CA SER A 67 11.52 -1.41 2.32
C SER A 67 11.21 -2.70 3.08
N LYS A 68 9.92 -3.05 3.24
CA LYS A 68 9.55 -4.33 3.86
C LYS A 68 9.92 -5.55 3.02
N TYR A 69 9.91 -5.47 1.70
CA TYR A 69 10.41 -6.55 0.86
C TYR A 69 11.88 -6.81 1.13
N ILE A 70 12.72 -5.77 1.21
CA ILE A 70 14.16 -5.95 1.48
C ILE A 70 14.36 -6.69 2.80
N GLU A 71 13.62 -6.30 3.84
CA GLU A 71 13.63 -7.01 5.12
C GLU A 71 13.14 -8.46 4.98
N LEU A 72 12.05 -8.73 4.27
CA LEU A 72 11.52 -10.08 4.11
C LEU A 72 12.42 -10.99 3.26
N LEU A 73 13.24 -10.42 2.38
CA LEU A 73 14.19 -11.15 1.57
C LEU A 73 15.32 -11.78 2.41
N SER A 74 15.65 -11.20 3.57
CA SER A 74 16.62 -11.82 4.50
C SER A 74 16.02 -12.99 5.27
N ASP A 75 14.69 -13.04 5.39
CA ASP A 75 13.97 -13.93 6.30
C ASP A 75 13.15 -15.01 5.56
N ASP A 76 13.38 -15.21 4.25
CA ASP A 76 12.68 -16.16 3.35
C ASP A 76 11.13 -16.09 3.43
N SER A 77 10.60 -14.93 3.81
CA SER A 77 9.19 -14.73 4.13
C SER A 77 8.35 -14.30 2.91
N PRO A 78 7.05 -14.64 2.86
CA PRO A 78 6.20 -14.34 1.71
C PRO A 78 6.01 -12.83 1.51
N LEU A 79 6.11 -12.42 0.26
CA LEU A 79 6.13 -11.02 -0.15
C LEU A 79 4.76 -10.34 -0.01
N LEU A 80 4.76 -9.08 0.43
CA LEU A 80 3.56 -8.26 0.52
C LEU A 80 3.10 -7.81 -0.87
N ARG A 81 1.85 -8.13 -1.24
CA ARG A 81 1.25 -7.64 -2.49
C ARG A 81 1.00 -6.13 -2.47
N GLU A 82 0.87 -5.48 -3.63
CA GLU A 82 0.28 -4.14 -3.71
C GLU A 82 -1.26 -4.16 -3.63
N ARG A 83 -1.91 -5.16 -4.24
CA ARG A 83 -3.38 -5.36 -4.28
C ARG A 83 -3.74 -6.79 -3.84
N GLN A 84 -4.99 -7.02 -3.43
CA GLN A 84 -5.49 -8.34 -3.00
C GLN A 84 -6.05 -9.19 -4.17
N GLN A 85 -5.78 -8.80 -5.42
CA GLN A 85 -6.30 -9.54 -6.57
C GLN A 85 -5.33 -10.66 -6.96
N GLY A 86 -5.86 -11.88 -7.12
CA GLY A 86 -5.13 -13.05 -7.60
C GLY A 86 -4.36 -13.84 -6.52
N GLU A 87 -4.01 -15.08 -6.88
CA GLU A 87 -3.26 -16.03 -6.04
C GLU A 87 -1.81 -16.23 -6.53
N SER A 88 -1.45 -15.71 -7.71
CA SER A 88 -0.15 -15.93 -8.34
C SER A 88 1.02 -15.36 -7.55
N LYS A 89 2.19 -16.00 -7.54
CA LYS A 89 3.36 -15.53 -6.77
C LYS A 89 3.74 -14.09 -7.17
N VAL A 90 3.77 -13.18 -6.19
CA VAL A 90 4.25 -11.81 -6.45
C VAL A 90 5.77 -11.84 -6.57
N MET A 91 6.28 -11.22 -7.62
CA MET A 91 7.71 -11.01 -7.86
C MET A 91 7.99 -9.51 -7.89
N MET A 92 9.15 -9.08 -7.40
CA MET A 92 9.57 -7.69 -7.49
C MET A 92 10.84 -7.55 -8.30
N CYS A 93 10.86 -6.62 -9.25
CA CYS A 93 12.09 -6.30 -9.97
C CYS A 93 12.93 -5.30 -9.17
N MET A 94 14.14 -5.70 -8.80
CA MET A 94 15.07 -4.83 -8.04
C MET A 94 15.47 -3.58 -8.83
N LYS A 95 15.54 -3.66 -10.16
CA LYS A 95 15.98 -2.55 -11.01
C LYS A 95 14.94 -1.45 -11.16
N CYS A 96 13.66 -1.80 -11.36
CA CYS A 96 12.59 -0.83 -11.56
C CYS A 96 11.67 -0.64 -10.34
N LYS A 97 11.92 -1.38 -9.25
CA LYS A 97 11.04 -1.47 -8.05
C LYS A 97 9.57 -1.78 -8.41
N GLY A 98 9.36 -2.48 -9.53
CA GLY A 98 8.06 -2.86 -10.03
C GLY A 98 7.59 -4.17 -9.40
N PHE A 99 6.31 -4.27 -9.07
CA PHE A 99 5.66 -5.48 -8.59
C PHE A 99 4.91 -6.17 -9.74
N TYR A 100 5.16 -7.46 -9.93
CA TYR A 100 4.63 -8.31 -10.99
C TYR A 100 3.96 -9.55 -10.38
N ASN A 101 2.96 -10.09 -11.08
CA ASN A 101 2.13 -11.21 -10.64
C ASN A 101 2.10 -12.29 -11.71
#